data_AF-F2UNL5-F1
#
_entry.id   AF-F2UNL5-F1
#
_cell.length_a   1.000
_cell.length_b   1.000
_cell.length_c   1.000
_cell.angle_alpha   90.00
_cell.angle_beta   90.00
_cell.angle_gamma   90.00
#
_symmetry.space_group_name_H-M   'P 1'
#
loop_
_entity.id
_entity.type
_entity.pdbx_description
1 polymer ?
#
loop_
_entity_poly.entity_id
_entity_poly.type
_entity_poly.pdbx_seq_one_letter_code
_entity_poly.pdbx_strand_id
1 'polypeptide(L)'
;MMAGEGRRREPQRTSFGVWVRWLLFGGFGAHHYYLKRDFQAFLWAISFGGFGIGLIYDMFRINTYLDEVNKTSVFMVNRRQLLQASRKPAVLAVRTIGQLIFAMYLRFIAFWAVPQDPRFSLPWPTGIAGIFGGLAAAWTVANIGDLGYRKGNTRGAFIGAMVMEALLAAALRDEAGEVDHVKYGDAGSCFWVAVVAIAAYAWSRRYLSPQEMAALPRPSGWWRALRYFFRVALFWALVTSAFAFHSRIELNEKEDTVAGHCYVYINSPQWEEHKQAFYLFYIQCSADFDECKRQIWEAIEGPSARADS
;
A
#
# COMPACT_ATOMS: atom_id res chain seq x y z
N MET A 1 -41.49 23.75 3.88
CA MET A 1 -41.06 23.33 2.53
C MET A 1 -39.78 24.06 2.20
N MET A 2 -38.64 23.37 2.16
CA MET A 2 -37.40 23.88 1.59
C MET A 2 -36.73 22.74 0.83
N ALA A 3 -36.63 22.96 -0.48
CA ALA A 3 -35.98 22.20 -1.56
C ALA A 3 -35.18 20.94 -1.16
N GLY A 4 -35.82 19.77 -1.30
CA GLY A 4 -35.09 18.52 -1.51
C GLY A 4 -34.56 18.49 -2.93
N GLU A 5 -33.39 19.08 -3.16
CA GLU A 5 -32.66 18.88 -4.42
C GLU A 5 -32.56 17.38 -4.70
N GLY A 6 -33.04 16.99 -5.88
CA GLY A 6 -33.07 15.62 -6.37
C GLY A 6 -31.66 15.03 -6.42
N ARG A 7 -31.22 14.48 -5.29
CA ARG A 7 -29.96 13.75 -5.17
C ARG A 7 -30.10 12.51 -6.05
N ARG A 8 -29.61 12.59 -7.30
CA ARG A 8 -29.63 11.46 -8.25
C ARG A 8 -29.11 10.23 -7.50
N ARG A 9 -29.95 9.21 -7.36
CA ARG A 9 -29.53 7.95 -6.75
C ARG A 9 -28.41 7.39 -7.62
N GLU A 10 -27.27 7.06 -7.02
CA GLU A 10 -26.21 6.39 -7.78
C GLU A 10 -26.78 5.11 -8.40
N PRO A 11 -26.39 4.77 -9.64
CA PRO A 11 -26.82 3.54 -10.26
C PRO A 11 -26.42 2.35 -9.40
N GLN A 12 -27.35 1.41 -9.23
CA GLN A 12 -27.12 0.22 -8.44
C GLN A 12 -26.03 -0.65 -9.08
N ARG A 13 -25.26 -1.32 -8.24
CA ARG A 13 -24.23 -2.27 -8.63
C ARG A 13 -24.88 -3.62 -8.91
N THR A 14 -24.46 -4.30 -9.96
CA THR A 14 -25.04 -5.58 -10.38
C THR A 14 -24.21 -6.74 -9.84
N SER A 15 -24.88 -7.86 -9.55
CA SER A 15 -24.21 -9.10 -9.13
C SER A 15 -23.25 -9.60 -10.20
N PHE A 16 -23.71 -9.69 -11.45
CA PHE A 16 -22.87 -10.07 -12.58
C PHE A 16 -21.60 -9.20 -12.69
N GLY A 17 -21.76 -7.87 -12.56
CA GLY A 17 -20.65 -6.93 -12.70
C GLY A 17 -19.59 -7.03 -11.60
N VAL A 18 -19.94 -7.48 -10.39
CA VAL A 18 -18.96 -7.70 -9.32
C VAL A 18 -18.24 -9.04 -9.49
N TRP A 19 -18.96 -10.10 -9.87
CA TRP A 19 -18.38 -11.44 -10.06
C TRP A 19 -17.40 -11.51 -11.24
N VAL A 20 -17.71 -10.88 -12.37
CA VAL A 20 -16.78 -10.81 -13.51
C VAL A 20 -15.46 -10.13 -13.12
N ARG A 21 -15.52 -9.06 -12.31
CA ARG A 21 -14.31 -8.35 -11.85
C ARG A 21 -13.52 -9.15 -10.84
N TRP A 22 -14.20 -9.93 -9.99
CA TRP A 22 -13.54 -10.84 -9.06
C TRP A 22 -12.81 -11.96 -9.81
N LEU A 23 -13.43 -12.55 -10.84
CA LEU A 23 -12.81 -13.65 -11.59
C LEU A 23 -11.59 -13.19 -12.39
N LEU A 24 -11.68 -12.07 -13.10
CA LEU A 24 -10.62 -11.60 -14.02
C LEU A 24 -9.55 -10.75 -13.32
N PHE A 25 -9.96 -9.93 -12.37
CA PHE A 25 -9.10 -8.91 -11.75
C PHE A 25 -9.22 -8.93 -10.21
N GLY A 26 -9.64 -10.05 -9.63
CA GLY A 26 -9.82 -10.20 -8.19
C GLY A 26 -8.52 -9.99 -7.44
N GLY A 27 -7.41 -10.55 -7.94
CA GLY A 27 -6.08 -10.36 -7.36
C GLY A 27 -5.68 -8.89 -7.25
N PHE A 28 -6.17 -8.03 -8.16
CA PHE A 28 -5.91 -6.59 -8.15
C PHE A 28 -6.99 -5.76 -7.42
N GLY A 29 -8.00 -6.41 -6.83
CA GLY A 29 -9.03 -5.77 -6.04
C GLY A 29 -10.11 -5.02 -6.84
N ALA A 30 -10.28 -5.34 -8.13
CA ALA A 30 -11.23 -4.63 -8.99
C ALA A 30 -12.70 -4.74 -8.51
N HIS A 31 -13.09 -5.88 -7.95
CA HIS A 31 -14.42 -6.08 -7.35
C HIS A 31 -14.63 -5.19 -6.12
N HIS A 32 -13.62 -5.04 -5.26
CA HIS A 32 -13.68 -4.10 -4.12
C HIS A 32 -13.80 -2.65 -4.57
N TYR A 33 -13.05 -2.25 -5.62
CA TYR A 33 -13.15 -0.91 -6.17
C TYR A 33 -14.54 -0.64 -6.76
N TYR A 34 -15.13 -1.62 -7.45
CA TYR A 34 -16.51 -1.55 -7.96
C TYR A 34 -17.54 -1.39 -6.83
N LEU A 35 -17.31 -2.07 -5.71
CA LEU A 35 -18.13 -2.03 -4.48
C LEU A 35 -17.88 -0.80 -3.60
N LYS A 36 -17.12 0.20 -4.07
CA LYS A 36 -16.76 1.43 -3.31
C LYS A 36 -15.91 1.16 -2.07
N ARG A 37 -15.16 0.06 -2.03
CA ARG A 37 -14.26 -0.33 -0.94
C ARG A 37 -12.81 -0.06 -1.34
N ASP A 38 -12.52 1.20 -1.68
CA ASP A 38 -11.26 1.61 -2.34
C ASP A 38 -10.01 1.21 -1.55
N PHE A 39 -10.06 1.26 -0.22
CA PHE A 39 -8.93 0.84 0.61
C PHE A 39 -8.71 -0.67 0.58
N GLN A 40 -9.79 -1.46 0.59
CA GLN A 40 -9.70 -2.92 0.46
C GLN A 40 -9.19 -3.30 -0.93
N ALA A 41 -9.62 -2.59 -1.98
CA ALA A 41 -9.08 -2.75 -3.33
C ALA A 41 -7.56 -2.51 -3.38
N PHE A 42 -7.09 -1.45 -2.73
CA PHE A 42 -5.67 -1.15 -2.59
C PHE A 42 -4.92 -2.31 -1.91
N LEU A 43 -5.41 -2.80 -0.76
CA LEU A 43 -4.78 -3.92 -0.05
C LEU A 43 -4.68 -5.18 -0.93
N TRP A 44 -5.72 -5.48 -1.72
CA TRP A 44 -5.70 -6.62 -2.63
C TRP A 44 -4.65 -6.42 -3.72
N ALA A 45 -4.57 -5.24 -4.33
CA ALA A 45 -3.60 -4.94 -5.38
C ALA A 45 -2.15 -5.12 -4.93
N ILE A 46 -1.81 -4.75 -3.70
CA ILE A 46 -0.44 -4.86 -3.17
C ILE A 46 -0.11 -6.24 -2.58
N SER A 47 -1.12 -7.08 -2.33
CA SER A 47 -0.95 -8.42 -1.72
C SER A 47 -1.41 -9.55 -2.63
N PHE A 48 -1.67 -9.25 -3.91
CA PHE A 48 -2.19 -10.19 -4.89
C PHE A 48 -3.42 -10.96 -4.40
N GLY A 49 -4.43 -10.23 -3.93
CA GLY A 49 -5.70 -10.80 -3.51
C GLY A 49 -5.79 -11.15 -2.02
N GLY A 50 -5.08 -10.42 -1.16
CA GLY A 50 -5.02 -10.73 0.27
C GLY A 50 -4.23 -12.00 0.54
N PHE A 51 -3.05 -12.10 -0.08
CA PHE A 51 -2.17 -13.26 -0.04
C PHE A 51 -2.87 -14.53 -0.57
N GLY A 52 -3.70 -14.37 -1.62
CA GLY A 52 -4.52 -15.43 -2.22
C GLY A 52 -5.74 -15.86 -1.38
N ILE A 53 -5.60 -15.99 -0.07
CA ILE A 53 -6.69 -16.40 0.85
C ILE A 53 -7.85 -15.39 0.85
N GLY A 54 -7.53 -14.10 0.71
CA GLY A 54 -8.54 -13.04 0.63
C GLY A 54 -9.53 -13.23 -0.53
N LEU A 55 -9.09 -13.78 -1.67
CA LEU A 55 -9.97 -14.05 -2.82
C LEU A 55 -11.01 -15.13 -2.50
N ILE A 56 -10.59 -16.20 -1.82
CA ILE A 56 -11.47 -17.28 -1.39
C ILE A 56 -12.49 -16.76 -0.38
N TYR A 57 -12.02 -15.98 0.60
CA TYR A 57 -12.89 -15.36 1.59
C TYR A 57 -13.94 -14.44 0.95
N ASP A 58 -13.56 -13.69 -0.09
CA ASP A 58 -14.47 -12.79 -0.80
C ASP A 58 -15.63 -13.52 -1.50
N MET A 59 -15.47 -14.79 -1.91
CA MET A 59 -16.55 -15.58 -2.52
C MET A 59 -17.79 -15.63 -1.61
N PHE A 60 -17.59 -15.73 -0.30
CA PHE A 60 -18.68 -15.79 0.68
C PHE A 60 -19.22 -14.42 1.07
N ARG A 61 -18.50 -13.33 0.75
CA ARG A 61 -18.80 -11.97 1.25
C ARG A 61 -19.25 -10.99 0.18
N ILE A 62 -18.97 -11.26 -1.10
CA ILE A 62 -19.32 -10.39 -2.22
C ILE A 62 -20.80 -10.00 -2.20
N ASN A 63 -21.71 -10.94 -1.97
CA ASN A 63 -23.15 -10.66 -1.92
C ASN A 63 -23.49 -9.70 -0.78
N THR A 64 -22.91 -9.87 0.41
CA THR A 64 -23.08 -8.93 1.53
C THR A 64 -22.54 -7.54 1.21
N TYR A 65 -21.41 -7.44 0.48
CA TYR A 65 -20.86 -6.16 0.07
C TYR A 65 -21.71 -5.49 -1.01
N LEU A 66 -22.34 -6.27 -1.88
CA LEU A 66 -23.27 -5.79 -2.89
C LEU A 66 -24.54 -5.21 -2.22
N ASP A 67 -25.08 -5.91 -1.23
CA ASP A 67 -26.19 -5.43 -0.41
C ASP A 67 -25.85 -4.12 0.33
N GLU A 68 -24.64 -4.04 0.88
CA GLU A 68 -24.13 -2.85 1.57
C GLU A 68 -24.04 -1.63 0.64
N VAL A 69 -23.45 -1.79 -0.56
CA VAL A 69 -23.30 -0.67 -1.51
C VAL A 69 -24.65 -0.24 -2.10
N ASN A 70 -25.56 -1.19 -2.34
CA ASN A 70 -26.89 -0.91 -2.89
C ASN A 70 -27.90 -0.48 -1.82
N LYS A 71 -27.58 -0.61 -0.54
CA LYS A 71 -28.44 -0.29 0.61
C LYS A 71 -29.80 -1.02 0.52
N THR A 72 -29.75 -2.32 0.27
CA THR A 72 -30.96 -3.15 0.17
C THR A 72 -31.77 -3.11 1.47
N SER A 73 -33.08 -3.33 1.39
CA SER A 73 -33.98 -3.28 2.55
C SER A 73 -33.55 -4.24 3.65
N VAL A 74 -33.14 -5.46 3.27
CA VAL A 74 -32.60 -6.49 4.16
C VAL A 74 -31.37 -5.98 4.93
N PHE A 75 -30.40 -5.38 4.22
CA PHE A 75 -29.21 -4.81 4.85
C PHE A 75 -29.57 -3.70 5.85
N MET A 76 -30.50 -2.82 5.49
CA MET A 76 -30.92 -1.70 6.35
C MET A 76 -31.65 -2.18 7.61
N VAL A 77 -32.48 -3.23 7.52
CA VAL A 77 -33.19 -3.82 8.68
C VAL A 77 -32.19 -4.50 9.62
N ASN A 78 -31.33 -5.39 9.10
CA ASN A 78 -30.29 -6.06 9.90
C ASN A 78 -29.38 -5.04 10.58
N ARG A 79 -29.05 -3.94 9.88
CA ARG A 79 -28.25 -2.85 10.44
C ARG A 79 -28.96 -2.14 11.59
N ARG A 80 -30.24 -1.84 11.46
CA ARG A 80 -31.03 -1.17 12.51
C ARG A 80 -31.08 -2.02 13.77
N GLN A 81 -31.28 -3.33 13.62
CA GLN A 81 -31.28 -4.28 14.74
C GLN A 81 -29.92 -4.29 15.46
N LEU A 82 -28.79 -4.32 14.73
CA LEU A 82 -27.45 -4.25 15.32
C LEU A 82 -27.19 -2.96 16.11
N LEU A 83 -27.71 -1.82 15.62
CA LEU A 83 -27.57 -0.54 16.31
C LEU A 83 -28.43 -0.46 17.59
N GLN A 84 -29.56 -1.17 17.62
CA GLN A 84 -30.42 -1.26 18.80
C GLN A 84 -29.86 -2.24 19.84
N ALA A 85 -29.24 -3.34 19.40
CA ALA A 85 -28.76 -4.40 20.28
C ALA A 85 -27.49 -4.04 21.07
N SER A 86 -26.66 -3.11 20.59
CA SER A 86 -25.38 -2.80 21.25
C SER A 86 -24.96 -1.35 21.05
N ARG A 87 -24.58 -0.68 22.13
CA ARG A 87 -24.08 0.71 22.10
C ARG A 87 -22.71 0.84 21.44
N LYS A 88 -21.87 -0.21 21.50
CA LYS A 88 -20.55 -0.26 20.88
C LYS A 88 -20.51 -1.30 19.74
N PRO A 89 -19.74 -1.05 18.67
CA PRO A 89 -19.55 -2.04 17.62
C PRO A 89 -18.79 -3.26 18.12
N ALA A 90 -19.29 -4.46 17.80
CA ALA A 90 -18.61 -5.70 18.10
C ALA A 90 -17.21 -5.77 17.47
N VAL A 91 -16.31 -6.50 18.13
CA VAL A 91 -15.00 -6.85 17.58
C VAL A 91 -15.24 -7.88 16.49
N LEU A 92 -14.89 -7.54 15.24
CA LEU A 92 -15.01 -8.46 14.13
C LEU A 92 -13.67 -9.18 13.97
N ALA A 93 -13.57 -10.42 14.44
CA ALA A 93 -12.32 -11.18 14.51
C ALA A 93 -11.54 -11.16 13.19
N VAL A 94 -12.20 -11.50 12.07
CA VAL A 94 -11.58 -11.49 10.73
C VAL A 94 -10.98 -10.13 10.38
N ARG A 95 -11.65 -9.04 10.78
CA ARG A 95 -11.19 -7.68 10.48
C ARG A 95 -10.05 -7.25 11.39
N THR A 96 -10.07 -7.66 12.65
CA THR A 96 -8.94 -7.45 13.58
C THR A 96 -7.71 -8.22 13.12
N ILE A 97 -7.87 -9.47 12.66
CA ILE A 97 -6.79 -10.26 12.07
C ILE A 97 -6.26 -9.58 10.81
N GLY A 98 -7.14 -9.09 9.93
CA GLY A 98 -6.74 -8.29 8.77
C GLY A 98 -6.01 -7.00 9.16
N GLN A 99 -6.44 -6.31 10.21
CA GLN A 99 -5.72 -5.15 10.75
C GLN A 99 -4.30 -5.53 11.16
N LEU A 100 -4.13 -6.64 11.88
CA LEU A 100 -2.82 -7.11 12.35
C LEU A 100 -1.89 -7.44 11.17
N ILE A 101 -2.33 -8.33 10.28
CA ILE A 101 -1.52 -8.80 9.15
C ILE A 101 -1.09 -7.63 8.26
N PHE A 102 -2.04 -6.78 7.84
CA PHE A 102 -1.72 -5.69 6.91
C PHE A 102 -0.97 -4.55 7.58
N ALA A 103 -1.19 -4.28 8.88
CA ALA A 103 -0.41 -3.28 9.60
C ALA A 103 1.04 -3.73 9.76
N MET A 104 1.28 -5.01 10.08
CA MET A 104 2.62 -5.59 10.07
C MET A 104 3.26 -5.50 8.68
N TYR A 105 2.52 -5.90 7.65
CA TYR A 105 3.00 -5.89 6.26
C TYR A 105 3.41 -4.49 5.78
N LEU A 106 2.54 -3.50 5.92
CA LEU A 106 2.83 -2.14 5.45
C LEU A 106 3.84 -1.40 6.33
N ARG A 107 3.88 -1.69 7.64
CA ARG A 107 4.97 -1.22 8.49
C ARG A 107 6.32 -1.76 8.02
N PHE A 108 6.41 -3.07 7.81
CA PHE A 108 7.63 -3.73 7.40
C PHE A 108 8.19 -3.11 6.11
N ILE A 109 7.34 -2.98 5.08
CA ILE A 109 7.75 -2.35 3.82
C ILE A 109 8.17 -0.89 4.01
N ALA A 110 7.43 -0.10 4.79
CA ALA A 110 7.77 1.31 5.04
C ALA A 110 9.08 1.48 5.84
N PHE A 111 9.34 0.60 6.80
CA PHE A 111 10.55 0.60 7.61
C PHE A 111 11.77 0.29 6.74
N TRP A 112 11.73 -0.84 6.02
CA TRP A 112 12.83 -1.29 5.18
C TRP A 112 13.01 -0.48 3.89
N ALA A 113 12.07 0.42 3.55
CA ALA A 113 12.26 1.36 2.46
C ALA A 113 13.27 2.47 2.79
N VAL A 114 13.60 2.70 4.07
CA VAL A 114 14.55 3.74 4.49
C VAL A 114 15.99 3.24 4.35
N PRO A 115 16.86 3.95 3.60
CA PRO A 115 18.25 3.54 3.43
C PRO A 115 19.05 3.60 4.73
N GLN A 116 19.80 2.54 5.01
CA GLN A 116 20.75 2.49 6.15
C GLN A 116 22.20 2.76 5.73
N ASP A 117 22.46 2.76 4.42
CA ASP A 117 23.79 2.98 3.88
C ASP A 117 24.23 4.45 4.06
N PRO A 118 25.43 4.71 4.62
CA PRO A 118 25.94 6.06 4.85
C PRO A 118 25.94 6.98 3.62
N ARG A 119 25.99 6.42 2.41
CA ARG A 119 25.95 7.17 1.14
C ARG A 119 24.61 7.85 0.90
N PHE A 120 23.52 7.29 1.44
CA PHE A 120 22.15 7.72 1.17
C PHE A 120 21.35 8.03 2.44
N SER A 121 21.85 7.64 3.62
CA SER A 121 21.12 7.77 4.88
C SER A 121 21.03 9.22 5.34
N LEU A 122 19.84 9.60 5.80
CA LEU A 122 19.63 10.82 6.58
C LEU A 122 20.20 10.67 7.99
N PRO A 123 20.34 11.75 8.79
CA PRO A 123 20.60 11.63 10.21
C PRO A 123 19.55 10.74 10.91
N TRP A 124 20.00 9.80 11.73
CA TRP A 124 19.15 8.84 12.46
C TRP A 124 18.21 8.00 11.57
N PRO A 125 18.74 7.28 10.57
CA PRO A 125 17.92 6.57 9.57
C PRO A 125 17.00 5.53 10.21
N THR A 126 17.47 4.83 11.25
CA THR A 126 16.68 3.86 12.04
C THR A 126 15.48 4.49 12.75
N GLY A 127 15.65 5.69 13.33
CA GLY A 127 14.56 6.40 13.98
C GLY A 127 13.49 6.86 12.99
N ILE A 128 13.95 7.38 11.84
CA ILE A 128 13.08 7.79 10.73
C ILE A 128 12.30 6.59 10.17
N ALA A 129 12.95 5.44 10.01
CA ALA A 129 12.32 4.19 9.61
C ALA A 129 11.19 3.78 10.55
N GLY A 130 11.42 3.86 11.87
CA GLY A 130 10.38 3.62 12.89
C GLY A 130 9.20 4.58 12.77
N ILE A 131 9.43 5.88 12.55
CA ILE A 131 8.36 6.87 12.39
C ILE A 131 7.49 6.54 11.16
N PHE A 132 8.10 6.30 10.00
CA PHE A 132 7.36 5.96 8.77
C PHE A 132 6.66 4.60 8.88
N GLY A 133 7.32 3.61 9.49
CA GLY A 133 6.75 2.31 9.80
C GLY A 133 5.49 2.41 10.67
N GLY A 134 5.58 3.10 11.81
CA GLY A 134 4.45 3.26 12.71
C GLY A 134 3.33 4.12 12.13
N LEU A 135 3.65 5.13 11.32
CA LEU A 135 2.66 5.88 10.51
C LEU A 135 1.89 4.95 9.58
N ALA A 136 2.60 4.08 8.84
CA ALA A 136 2.00 3.11 7.94
C ALA A 136 1.12 2.09 8.70
N ALA A 137 1.57 1.59 9.85
CA ALA A 137 0.79 0.71 10.72
C ALA A 137 -0.51 1.38 11.18
N ALA A 138 -0.42 2.56 11.78
CA ALA A 138 -1.57 3.30 12.29
C ALA A 138 -2.58 3.68 11.19
N TRP A 139 -2.08 4.12 10.04
CA TRP A 139 -2.90 4.41 8.87
C TRP A 139 -3.65 3.17 8.39
N THR A 140 -2.98 2.02 8.35
CA THR A 140 -3.57 0.75 7.95
C THR A 140 -4.65 0.30 8.93
N VAL A 141 -4.35 0.32 10.22
CA VAL A 141 -5.31 -0.01 11.29
C VAL A 141 -6.55 0.87 11.20
N ALA A 142 -6.37 2.19 11.04
CA ALA A 142 -7.47 3.13 10.93
C ALA A 142 -8.35 2.86 9.70
N ASN A 143 -7.76 2.71 8.51
CA ASN A 143 -8.53 2.52 7.28
C ASN A 143 -9.21 1.15 7.18
N ILE A 144 -8.58 0.09 7.70
CA ILE A 144 -9.26 -1.22 7.81
C ILE A 144 -10.34 -1.13 8.88
N GLY A 145 -10.07 -0.49 10.02
CA GLY A 145 -11.02 -0.41 11.13
C GLY A 145 -12.29 0.37 10.81
N ASP A 146 -12.15 1.42 10.01
CA ASP A 146 -13.22 2.32 9.59
C ASP A 146 -14.15 1.61 8.59
N LEU A 147 -15.45 1.81 8.81
CA LEU A 147 -16.52 1.36 7.94
C LEU A 147 -17.49 2.52 7.76
N GLY A 148 -18.26 2.53 6.68
CA GLY A 148 -19.21 3.60 6.39
C GLY A 148 -20.25 3.88 7.50
N TYR A 149 -20.31 3.04 8.55
CA TYR A 149 -21.22 3.14 9.69
C TYR A 149 -20.55 3.09 11.06
N ARG A 150 -19.22 2.88 11.15
CA ARG A 150 -18.47 2.89 12.41
C ARG A 150 -17.09 3.48 12.21
N LYS A 151 -16.62 4.20 13.23
CA LYS A 151 -15.33 4.89 13.20
C LYS A 151 -14.64 4.76 14.55
N GLY A 152 -13.32 4.63 14.52
CA GLY A 152 -12.47 4.70 15.71
C GLY A 152 -11.67 6.00 15.73
N ASN A 153 -10.93 6.23 16.81
CA ASN A 153 -10.03 7.36 16.91
C ASN A 153 -8.72 7.05 16.16
N THR A 154 -8.58 7.62 14.96
CA THR A 154 -7.37 7.47 14.14
C THR A 154 -6.14 8.09 14.82
N ARG A 155 -6.32 9.18 15.59
CA ARG A 155 -5.24 9.78 16.39
C ARG A 155 -4.80 8.84 17.50
N GLY A 156 -5.73 8.11 18.12
CA GLY A 156 -5.41 7.09 19.11
C GLY A 156 -4.56 5.97 18.54
N ALA A 157 -4.90 5.48 17.34
CA ALA A 157 -4.08 4.48 16.63
C ALA A 157 -2.65 5.00 16.37
N PHE A 158 -2.53 6.26 15.94
CA PHE A 158 -1.24 6.90 15.69
C PHE A 158 -0.40 7.06 16.95
N ILE A 159 -0.98 7.62 18.02
CA ILE A 159 -0.29 7.77 19.31
C ILE A 159 0.14 6.40 19.82
N GLY A 160 -0.74 5.39 19.75
CA GLY A 160 -0.41 4.03 20.17
C GLY A 160 0.77 3.44 19.38
N ALA A 161 0.78 3.59 18.05
CA ALA A 161 1.90 3.16 17.22
C ALA A 161 3.20 3.88 17.60
N MET A 162 3.18 5.22 17.69
CA MET A 162 4.38 6.02 17.99
C MET A 162 4.93 5.76 19.39
N VAL A 163 4.08 5.57 20.39
CA VAL A 163 4.50 5.16 21.74
C VAL A 163 5.22 3.81 21.68
N MET A 164 4.66 2.84 20.94
CA MET A 164 5.29 1.53 20.82
C MET A 164 6.61 1.59 20.04
N GLU A 165 6.71 2.38 18.96
CA GLU A 165 7.98 2.62 18.25
C GLU A 165 9.03 3.22 19.19
N ALA A 166 8.67 4.23 20.00
CA ALA A 166 9.59 4.83 20.96
C ALA A 166 10.05 3.84 22.04
N LEU A 167 9.14 3.00 22.54
CA LEU A 167 9.47 1.96 23.51
C LEU A 167 10.40 0.89 22.92
N LEU A 168 10.17 0.46 21.68
CA LEU A 168 11.03 -0.49 20.98
C LEU A 168 12.41 0.11 20.70
N ALA A 169 12.46 1.36 20.21
CA ALA A 169 13.72 2.05 19.98
C ALA A 169 14.53 2.26 21.27
N ALA A 170 13.89 2.38 22.43
CA ALA A 170 14.57 2.42 23.73
C ALA A 170 15.03 1.04 24.19
N ALA A 171 14.20 0.01 24.00
CA ALA A 171 14.47 -1.36 24.43
C ALA A 171 15.53 -2.09 23.59
N LEU A 172 15.72 -1.66 22.35
CA LEU A 172 16.65 -2.27 21.39
C LEU A 172 17.95 -1.47 21.22
N ARG A 173 18.28 -0.59 22.18
CA ARG A 173 19.59 0.07 22.21
C ARG A 173 20.67 -0.89 22.67
N ASP A 174 21.81 -0.85 22.02
CA ASP A 174 23.03 -1.51 22.47
C ASP A 174 23.77 -0.70 23.54
N GLU A 175 24.90 -1.22 24.01
CA GLU A 175 25.75 -0.56 25.02
C GLU A 175 26.34 0.78 24.53
N ALA A 176 26.46 0.96 23.21
CA ALA A 176 26.90 2.21 22.59
C ALA A 176 25.75 3.23 22.44
N GLY A 177 24.51 2.83 22.75
CA GLY A 177 23.32 3.64 22.61
C GLY A 177 22.72 3.64 21.19
N GLU A 178 23.25 2.84 20.27
CA GLU A 178 22.73 2.67 18.91
C GLU A 178 21.58 1.67 18.89
N VAL A 179 20.59 1.91 18.03
CA VAL A 179 19.41 1.03 17.95
C VAL A 179 19.72 -0.11 16.97
N ASP A 180 19.54 -1.36 17.42
CA ASP A 180 19.65 -2.55 16.56
C ASP A 180 18.56 -2.50 15.47
N HIS A 181 18.95 -2.00 14.28
CA HIS A 181 18.05 -1.77 13.16
C HIS A 181 17.35 -3.06 12.70
N VAL A 182 18.06 -4.19 12.72
CA VAL A 182 17.53 -5.46 12.23
C VAL A 182 16.42 -5.96 13.16
N LYS A 183 16.66 -5.98 14.47
CA LYS A 183 15.62 -6.34 15.45
C LYS A 183 14.48 -5.33 15.46
N TYR A 184 14.78 -4.05 15.27
CA TYR A 184 13.73 -3.02 15.26
C TYR A 184 12.84 -3.10 14.01
N GLY A 185 13.36 -3.62 12.90
CA GLY A 185 12.62 -3.88 11.67
C GLY A 185 11.97 -5.26 11.56
N ASP A 186 12.13 -6.12 12.56
CA ASP A 186 11.70 -7.53 12.48
C ASP A 186 10.18 -7.74 12.59
N ALA A 187 9.76 -9.00 12.48
CA ALA A 187 8.34 -9.36 12.59
C ALA A 187 7.76 -9.15 14.00
N GLY A 188 8.57 -9.31 15.05
CA GLY A 188 8.16 -9.15 16.45
C GLY A 188 7.88 -7.70 16.80
N SER A 189 8.76 -6.79 16.37
CA SER A 189 8.55 -5.34 16.49
C SER A 189 7.31 -4.90 15.71
N CYS A 190 7.13 -5.42 14.48
CA CYS A 190 5.95 -5.16 13.67
C CYS A 190 4.65 -5.57 14.38
N PHE A 191 4.66 -6.75 15.01
CA PHE A 191 3.53 -7.27 15.75
C PHE A 191 3.12 -6.34 16.90
N TRP A 192 4.06 -5.93 17.74
CA TRP A 192 3.74 -5.10 18.91
C TRP A 192 3.22 -3.72 18.51
N VAL A 193 3.84 -3.07 17.52
CA VAL A 193 3.35 -1.78 17.00
C VAL A 193 1.92 -1.91 16.47
N ALA A 194 1.63 -2.97 15.71
CA ALA A 194 0.29 -3.23 15.21
C ALA A 194 -0.70 -3.49 16.34
N VAL A 195 -0.36 -4.31 17.34
CA VAL A 195 -1.23 -4.64 18.47
C VAL A 195 -1.61 -3.39 19.27
N VAL A 196 -0.64 -2.55 19.63
CA VAL A 196 -0.91 -1.33 20.40
C VAL A 196 -1.76 -0.35 19.59
N ALA A 197 -1.47 -0.17 18.28
CA ALA A 197 -2.28 0.64 17.40
C ALA A 197 -3.73 0.13 17.29
N ILE A 198 -3.92 -1.18 17.15
CA ILE A 198 -5.23 -1.84 17.10
C ILE A 198 -5.96 -1.66 18.42
N ALA A 199 -5.32 -1.87 19.57
CA ALA A 199 -5.92 -1.72 20.88
C ALA A 199 -6.41 -0.28 21.12
N ALA A 200 -5.55 0.71 20.83
CA ALA A 200 -5.88 2.13 20.94
C ALA A 200 -7.04 2.54 20.01
N TYR A 201 -7.03 2.05 18.76
CA TYR A 201 -8.14 2.23 17.83
C TYR A 201 -9.42 1.56 18.34
N ALA A 202 -9.32 0.32 18.82
CA ALA A 202 -10.44 -0.52 19.22
C ALA A 202 -11.19 0.04 20.42
N TRP A 203 -10.47 0.61 21.39
CA TRP A 203 -11.00 1.22 22.61
C TRP A 203 -11.99 2.36 22.32
N SER A 204 -11.71 3.13 21.28
CA SER A 204 -12.44 4.36 20.93
C SER A 204 -13.51 4.17 19.84
N ARG A 205 -13.81 2.92 19.45
CA ARG A 205 -14.78 2.64 18.38
C ARG A 205 -16.20 3.01 18.78
N ARG A 206 -16.89 3.67 17.86
CA ARG A 206 -18.31 4.01 17.97
C ARG A 206 -19.03 3.86 16.64
N TYR A 207 -20.35 3.75 16.70
CA TYR A 207 -21.19 3.91 15.53
C TYR A 207 -21.27 5.38 15.11
N LEU A 208 -21.45 5.61 13.82
CA LEU A 208 -21.72 6.93 13.27
C LEU A 208 -23.22 7.22 13.32
N SER A 209 -23.59 8.47 13.59
CA SER A 209 -24.97 8.92 13.50
C SER A 209 -25.45 8.94 12.04
N PRO A 210 -26.77 8.88 11.78
CA PRO A 210 -27.30 9.01 10.42
C PRO A 210 -26.85 10.28 9.70
N GLN A 211 -26.68 11.38 10.44
CA GLN A 211 -26.19 12.66 9.91
C GLN A 211 -24.71 12.57 9.52
N GLU A 212 -23.87 11.98 10.39
CA GLU A 212 -22.45 11.75 10.10
C GLU A 212 -22.28 10.86 8.85
N MET A 213 -23.06 9.79 8.73
CA MET A 213 -23.05 8.91 7.55
C MET A 213 -23.49 9.63 6.27
N ALA A 214 -24.48 10.52 6.37
CA ALA A 214 -24.95 11.31 5.24
C ALA A 214 -23.93 12.37 4.80
N ALA A 215 -23.13 12.87 5.74
CA ALA A 215 -22.06 13.84 5.53
C ALA A 215 -20.73 13.22 5.07
N LEU A 216 -20.61 11.89 5.05
CA LEU A 216 -19.39 11.23 4.57
C LEU A 216 -19.09 11.66 3.11
N PRO A 217 -17.83 12.04 2.82
CA PRO A 217 -17.45 12.52 1.50
C PRO A 217 -17.67 11.41 0.47
N ARG A 218 -18.26 11.77 -0.67
CA ARG A 218 -18.44 10.90 -1.83
C ARG A 218 -17.58 11.42 -2.97
N PRO A 219 -16.27 11.11 -2.96
CA PRO A 219 -15.37 11.58 -3.99
C PRO A 219 -15.83 11.10 -5.37
N SER A 220 -15.66 11.95 -6.37
CA SER A 220 -15.95 11.61 -7.75
C SER A 220 -15.13 10.39 -8.20
N GLY A 221 -15.56 9.73 -9.29
CA GLY A 221 -14.86 8.56 -9.83
C GLY A 221 -13.38 8.84 -10.10
N TRP A 222 -13.08 10.02 -10.67
CA TRP A 222 -11.71 10.47 -10.93
C TRP A 222 -10.86 10.55 -9.66
N TRP A 223 -11.34 11.23 -8.61
CA TRP A 223 -10.60 11.35 -7.34
C TRP A 223 -10.42 10.01 -6.63
N ARG A 224 -11.34 9.07 -6.81
CA ARG A 224 -11.18 7.69 -6.31
C ARG A 224 -10.08 6.96 -7.07
N ALA A 225 -10.05 7.06 -8.40
CA ALA A 225 -9.03 6.47 -9.25
C ALA A 225 -7.64 7.04 -8.93
N LEU A 226 -7.50 8.37 -8.90
CA LEU A 226 -6.24 9.04 -8.59
C LEU A 226 -5.67 8.59 -7.24
N ARG A 227 -6.50 8.58 -6.17
CA ARG A 227 -6.04 8.11 -4.85
C ARG A 227 -5.67 6.63 -4.83
N TYR A 228 -6.37 5.79 -5.58
CA TYR A 228 -6.05 4.36 -5.69
C TYR A 228 -4.70 4.16 -6.38
N PHE A 229 -4.53 4.70 -7.59
CA PHE A 229 -3.28 4.54 -8.36
C PHE A 229 -2.10 5.19 -7.65
N PHE A 230 -2.28 6.36 -7.03
CA PHE A 230 -1.25 6.99 -6.22
C PHE A 230 -0.77 6.09 -5.08
N ARG A 231 -1.69 5.44 -4.34
CA ARG A 231 -1.32 4.53 -3.24
C ARG A 231 -0.59 3.29 -3.74
N VAL A 232 -1.04 2.72 -4.85
CA VAL A 232 -0.39 1.55 -5.48
C VAL A 232 1.01 1.91 -5.96
N ALA A 233 1.16 3.05 -6.66
CA ALA A 233 2.46 3.54 -7.11
C ALA A 233 3.40 3.83 -5.94
N LEU A 234 2.89 4.48 -4.89
CA LEU A 234 3.66 4.75 -3.67
C LEU A 234 4.13 3.45 -3.01
N PHE A 235 3.26 2.44 -2.89
CA PHE A 235 3.64 1.14 -2.35
C PHE A 235 4.77 0.50 -3.15
N TRP A 236 4.65 0.45 -4.48
CA TRP A 236 5.71 -0.13 -5.32
C TRP A 236 7.00 0.68 -5.28
N ALA A 237 6.93 2.00 -5.16
CA ALA A 237 8.12 2.83 -4.93
C ALA A 237 8.82 2.46 -3.61
N LEU A 238 8.07 2.21 -2.53
CA LEU A 238 8.63 1.74 -1.26
C LEU A 238 9.26 0.35 -1.37
N VAL A 239 8.61 -0.58 -2.07
CA VAL A 239 9.16 -1.93 -2.34
C VAL A 239 10.45 -1.84 -3.14
N THR A 240 10.48 -1.03 -4.21
CA THR A 240 11.68 -0.82 -5.02
C THR A 240 12.79 -0.19 -4.19
N SER A 241 12.49 0.78 -3.32
CA SER A 241 13.46 1.35 -2.39
C SER A 241 14.01 0.28 -1.44
N ALA A 242 13.12 -0.49 -0.81
CA ALA A 242 13.53 -1.53 0.13
C ALA A 242 14.44 -2.57 -0.54
N PHE A 243 14.10 -3.02 -1.74
CA PHE A 243 14.93 -3.91 -2.54
C PHE A 243 16.27 -3.25 -2.92
N ALA A 244 16.24 -2.03 -3.45
CA ALA A 244 17.44 -1.34 -3.92
C ALA A 244 18.50 -1.16 -2.82
N PHE A 245 18.08 -0.84 -1.59
CA PHE A 245 19.01 -0.55 -0.49
C PHE A 245 19.37 -1.76 0.38
N HIS A 246 18.65 -2.89 0.27
CA HIS A 246 18.89 -4.06 1.14
C HIS A 246 19.24 -5.34 0.38
N SER A 247 18.97 -5.42 -0.92
CA SER A 247 19.43 -6.54 -1.74
C SER A 247 20.89 -6.34 -2.12
N ARG A 248 21.75 -7.25 -1.67
CA ARG A 248 23.18 -7.30 -1.99
C ARG A 248 23.42 -8.21 -3.18
N ILE A 249 24.25 -7.75 -4.11
CA ILE A 249 24.66 -8.47 -5.31
C ILE A 249 26.17 -8.37 -5.40
N GLU A 250 26.81 -9.48 -5.76
CA GLU A 250 28.23 -9.53 -6.06
C GLU A 250 28.44 -9.28 -7.56
N LEU A 251 29.19 -8.23 -7.90
CA LEU A 251 29.58 -7.90 -9.27
C LEU A 251 31.09 -7.68 -9.30
N ASN A 252 31.81 -8.40 -10.16
CA ASN A 252 33.26 -8.31 -10.31
C ASN A 252 34.00 -8.42 -8.95
N GLU A 253 33.66 -9.46 -8.17
CA GLU A 253 34.25 -9.74 -6.84
C GLU A 253 34.00 -8.64 -5.78
N LYS A 254 33.04 -7.73 -6.05
CA LYS A 254 32.62 -6.69 -5.10
C LYS A 254 31.15 -6.88 -4.74
N GLU A 255 30.91 -7.18 -3.47
CA GLU A 255 29.58 -7.24 -2.91
C GLU A 255 29.13 -5.83 -2.49
N ASP A 256 28.01 -5.37 -3.05
CA ASP A 256 27.36 -4.12 -2.67
C ASP A 256 25.83 -4.23 -2.85
N THR A 257 25.10 -3.29 -2.27
CA THR A 257 23.66 -3.13 -2.52
C THR A 257 23.39 -2.76 -3.98
N VAL A 258 22.21 -3.10 -4.50
CA VAL A 258 21.78 -2.69 -5.85
C VAL A 258 21.91 -1.17 -6.03
N ALA A 259 21.46 -0.39 -5.06
CA ALA A 259 21.58 1.07 -5.06
C ALA A 259 23.05 1.53 -5.03
N GLY A 260 23.90 0.83 -4.28
CA GLY A 260 25.34 1.08 -4.21
C GLY A 260 26.03 0.89 -5.54
N HIS A 261 25.78 -0.23 -6.23
CA HIS A 261 26.29 -0.47 -7.58
C HIS A 261 25.80 0.58 -8.58
N CYS A 262 24.50 0.93 -8.55
CA CYS A 262 23.97 2.01 -9.38
C CYS A 262 24.66 3.35 -9.10
N TYR A 263 24.93 3.68 -7.84
CA TYR A 263 25.61 4.90 -7.46
C TYR A 263 27.06 4.93 -7.93
N VAL A 264 27.81 3.83 -7.77
CA VAL A 264 29.18 3.73 -8.28
C VAL A 264 29.19 3.89 -9.80
N TYR A 265 28.27 3.23 -10.51
CA TYR A 265 28.15 3.33 -11.97
C TYR A 265 27.83 4.75 -12.43
N ILE A 266 26.80 5.40 -11.86
CA ILE A 266 26.39 6.76 -12.23
C ILE A 266 27.49 7.80 -11.97
N ASN A 267 28.37 7.57 -10.98
CA ASN A 267 29.49 8.46 -10.70
C ASN A 267 30.80 8.04 -11.40
N SER A 268 30.75 7.03 -12.27
CA SER A 268 31.92 6.51 -12.98
C SER A 268 32.13 7.19 -14.35
N PRO A 269 33.35 7.22 -14.90
CA PRO A 269 33.60 7.71 -16.25
C PRO A 269 32.76 7.00 -17.33
N GLN A 270 32.45 5.72 -17.10
CA GLN A 270 31.61 4.91 -17.99
C GLN A 270 30.20 5.49 -18.15
N TRP A 271 29.67 6.18 -17.12
CA TRP A 271 28.38 6.86 -17.23
C TRP A 271 28.46 8.10 -18.13
N GLU A 272 29.58 8.82 -18.13
CA GLU A 272 29.81 9.93 -19.06
C GLU A 272 29.90 9.44 -20.49
N GLU A 273 30.67 8.36 -20.73
CA GLU A 273 30.75 7.70 -22.05
C GLU A 273 29.36 7.23 -22.52
N HIS A 274 28.57 6.66 -21.62
CA HIS A 274 27.21 6.22 -21.91
C HIS A 274 26.30 7.39 -22.30
N LYS A 275 26.33 8.51 -21.56
CA LYS A 275 25.58 9.72 -21.90
C LYS A 275 26.01 10.30 -23.25
N GLN A 276 27.31 10.31 -23.54
CA GLN A 276 27.84 10.75 -24.83
C GLN A 276 27.35 9.85 -25.97
N ALA A 277 27.36 8.53 -25.79
CA ALA A 277 26.83 7.60 -26.79
C ALA A 277 25.34 7.85 -27.07
N PHE A 278 24.52 8.05 -26.02
CA PHE A 278 23.10 8.41 -26.18
C PHE A 278 22.89 9.75 -26.89
N TYR A 279 23.73 10.75 -26.59
CA TYR A 279 23.67 12.05 -27.25
C TYR A 279 24.04 11.97 -28.73
N LEU A 280 25.09 11.22 -29.08
CA LEU A 280 25.48 10.97 -30.47
C LEU A 280 24.39 10.21 -31.23
N PHE A 281 23.82 9.18 -30.60
CA PHE A 281 22.69 8.44 -31.15
C PHE A 281 21.48 9.36 -31.41
N TYR A 282 21.14 10.25 -30.47
CA TYR A 282 20.09 11.24 -30.66
C TYR A 282 20.37 12.17 -31.84
N ILE A 283 21.60 12.69 -31.98
CA ILE A 283 21.97 13.54 -33.12
C ILE A 283 21.79 12.79 -34.44
N GLN A 284 22.30 11.55 -34.53
CA GLN A 284 22.22 10.73 -35.72
C GLN A 284 20.75 10.46 -36.12
N CYS A 285 19.92 10.05 -35.16
CA CYS A 285 18.51 9.76 -35.41
C CYS A 285 17.66 11.02 -35.66
N SER A 286 18.10 12.19 -35.19
CA SER A 286 17.44 13.47 -35.48
C SER A 286 17.81 14.01 -36.87
N ALA A 287 19.01 13.67 -37.38
CA ALA A 287 19.45 14.06 -38.71
C ALA A 287 18.78 13.22 -39.81
N ASP A 288 18.69 11.91 -39.60
CA ASP A 288 18.00 10.98 -40.50
C ASP A 288 17.35 9.85 -39.70
N PHE A 289 16.05 10.02 -39.42
CA PHE A 289 15.30 9.07 -38.63
C PHE A 289 15.07 7.74 -39.37
N ASP A 290 14.90 7.77 -40.69
CA ASP A 290 14.61 6.57 -41.48
C ASP A 290 15.85 5.67 -41.57
N GLU A 291 17.02 6.27 -41.77
CA GLU A 291 18.30 5.56 -41.74
C GLU A 291 18.63 5.03 -40.34
N CYS A 292 18.43 5.83 -39.28
CA CYS A 292 18.60 5.36 -37.91
C CYS A 292 17.68 4.18 -37.59
N LYS A 293 16.40 4.26 -37.99
CA LYS A 293 15.44 3.17 -37.82
C LYS A 293 15.91 1.90 -38.54
N ARG A 294 16.40 2.02 -39.78
CA ARG A 294 16.94 0.89 -40.56
C ARG A 294 18.12 0.23 -39.83
N GLN A 295 19.09 1.00 -39.36
CA GLN A 295 20.25 0.50 -38.63
C GLN A 295 19.86 -0.20 -37.31
N ILE A 296 18.87 0.33 -36.58
CA ILE A 296 18.34 -0.33 -35.37
C ILE A 296 17.71 -1.68 -35.72
N TRP A 297 16.88 -1.73 -36.76
CA TRP A 297 16.27 -2.99 -37.21
C TRP A 297 17.32 -4.00 -37.66
N GLU A 298 18.34 -3.56 -38.39
CA GLU A 298 19.46 -4.43 -38.80
C GLU A 298 20.30 -4.92 -37.61
N ALA A 299 20.47 -4.11 -36.57
CA ALA A 299 21.15 -4.53 -35.34
C ALA A 299 20.31 -5.53 -34.52
N ILE A 300 18.98 -5.41 -34.53
CA ILE A 300 18.06 -6.33 -33.85
C ILE A 300 17.91 -7.65 -34.62
N GLU A 301 17.89 -7.58 -35.95
CA GLU A 301 17.73 -8.74 -36.85
C GLU A 301 19.07 -9.38 -37.26
N GLY A 302 20.19 -8.70 -36.99
CA GLY A 302 21.53 -9.13 -37.35
C GLY A 302 21.99 -10.38 -36.58
N PRO A 303 22.84 -11.25 -37.18
CA PRO A 303 23.22 -12.53 -36.59
C PRO A 303 24.05 -12.49 -35.29
N SER A 304 24.34 -11.32 -34.70
CA SER A 304 25.26 -11.17 -33.57
C SER A 304 24.62 -11.22 -32.18
N ALA A 305 23.36 -11.66 -32.06
CA ALA A 305 22.68 -11.81 -30.76
C ALA A 305 22.44 -13.28 -30.33
N ARG A 306 22.99 -14.28 -31.05
CA ARG A 306 22.83 -15.72 -30.73
C ARG A 306 24.12 -16.54 -30.63
N ALA A 307 25.28 -15.91 -30.67
CA ALA A 307 26.56 -16.54 -30.36
C ALA A 307 27.40 -15.42 -29.73
N ASP A 308 27.65 -15.39 -28.42
CA ASP A 308 28.32 -16.45 -27.68
C ASP A 308 27.65 -16.71 -26.31
N SER A 309 27.16 -17.94 -26.13
CA SER A 309 26.97 -18.62 -24.85
C SER A 309 27.69 -19.95 -24.93
#